data_AF-A0A853PVP6-F1
#
_entry.id   AF-A0A853PVP6-F1
#
_cell.length_a   1.000
_cell.length_b   1.000
_cell.length_c   1.000
_cell.angle_alpha   90.00
_cell.angle_beta   90.00
_cell.angle_gamma   90.00
#
_symmetry.space_group_name_H-M   'P 1'
#
loop_
_entity.id
_entity.type
_entity.pdbx_description
1 polymer ?
#
loop_
_entity_poly.entity_id
_entity_poly.type
_entity_poly.pdbx_seq_one_letter_code
_entity_poly.pdbx_strand_id
1 'polypeptide(L)' 'MKAIIDYKKVNSELTGAIMVNEYNGNLSYIAVTASSSKTFKSMKDAEKYMAKFNYAKQ' A
#
# COMPACT_ATOMS: atom_id res chain seq x y z
N MET A 1 3.48 15.94 -0.90
CA MET A 1 2.23 15.48 -0.23
C MET A 1 2.48 14.14 0.45
N LYS A 2 1.96 13.93 1.67
CA LYS A 2 1.95 12.61 2.32
C LYS A 2 0.50 12.14 2.40
N ALA A 3 0.19 11.00 1.80
CA ALA A 3 -1.13 10.41 1.84
C ALA A 3 -1.01 8.95 2.28
N ILE A 4 -1.97 8.48 3.06
CA ILE A 4 -2.10 7.08 3.45
C ILE A 4 -3.39 6.58 2.85
N ILE A 5 -3.33 5.45 2.15
CA ILE A 5 -4.49 4.80 1.55
C ILE A 5 -4.68 3.49 2.30
N ASP A 6 -5.76 3.39 3.05
CA ASP A 6 -6.04 2.25 3.92
C ASP A 6 -6.58 1.05 3.15
N TYR A 7 -6.19 -0.12 3.61
CA TYR A 7 -6.62 -1.42 3.08
C TYR A 7 -7.00 -2.35 4.22
N LYS A 8 -7.98 -3.23 3.97
CA LYS A 8 -8.35 -4.33 4.87
C LYS A 8 -8.20 -5.66 4.14
N LYS A 9 -7.68 -6.67 4.83
CA LYS A 9 -7.63 -8.03 4.29
C LYS A 9 -9.05 -8.59 4.25
N VAL A 10 -9.46 -9.12 3.10
CA VAL A 10 -10.81 -9.64 2.92
C VAL A 10 -11.08 -10.77 3.93
N ASN A 11 -12.24 -10.73 4.59
CA ASN A 11 -12.67 -11.68 5.63
C ASN A 11 -11.70 -11.80 6.83
N SER A 12 -11.01 -10.72 7.18
CA SER A 12 -10.04 -10.69 8.29
C SER A 12 -9.98 -9.31 8.94
N GLU A 13 -9.62 -9.25 10.22
CA GLU A 13 -9.37 -7.98 10.93
C GLU A 13 -7.98 -7.39 10.65
N LEU A 14 -7.17 -8.04 9.82
CA LEU A 14 -5.85 -7.52 9.45
C LEU A 14 -5.98 -6.30 8.54
N THR A 15 -5.30 -5.22 8.92
CA THR A 15 -5.20 -3.99 8.14
C THR A 15 -3.87 -3.89 7.41
N GLY A 16 -3.86 -3.06 6.39
CA GLY A 16 -2.68 -2.69 5.61
C GLY A 16 -2.86 -1.30 5.06
N ALA A 17 -1.82 -0.76 4.44
CA ALA A 17 -1.89 0.56 3.84
C ALA A 17 -0.89 0.72 2.71
N ILE A 18 -1.16 1.67 1.82
CA ILE A 18 -0.14 2.23 0.93
C ILE A 18 0.16 3.65 1.39
N MET A 19 1.40 3.89 1.82
CA MET A 19 1.89 5.23 2.09
C MET A 19 2.45 5.84 0.81
N VAL A 20 1.98 7.03 0.46
CA VAL A 20 2.49 7.83 -0.65
C VAL A 20 3.47 8.86 -0.09
N ASN A 21 4.73 8.77 -0.53
CA ASN A 21 5.78 9.69 -0.15
C ASN A 21 6.30 10.43 -1.39
N GLU A 22 6.43 11.74 -1.27
CA GLU A 22 6.96 12.61 -2.30
C GLU A 22 8.26 13.23 -1.79
N TYR A 23 9.35 13.01 -2.52
CA TYR A 23 10.64 13.61 -2.23
C TYR A 23 11.25 14.19 -3.49
N ASN A 24 11.49 15.51 -3.49
CA ASN A 24 12.08 16.23 -4.61
C ASN A 24 11.36 15.96 -5.95
N GLY A 25 10.02 16.00 -5.94
CA GLY A 25 9.17 15.71 -7.09
C GLY A 25 9.04 14.22 -7.47
N ASN A 26 9.76 13.32 -6.79
CA ASN A 26 9.67 11.88 -7.03
C ASN A 26 8.67 11.23 -6.07
N LEU A 27 7.70 10.53 -6.63
CA LEU A 27 6.73 9.76 -5.86
C LEU A 27 7.24 8.33 -5.60
N SER A 28 7.00 7.86 -4.39
CA SER A 28 7.25 6.49 -3.94
C SER A 28 6.04 5.99 -3.16
N TYR A 29 5.78 4.69 -3.27
CA TYR A 29 4.59 4.04 -2.74
C TYR A 29 5.03 2.87 -1.88
N ILE A 30 4.77 2.93 -0.59
CA ILE A 30 5.17 1.88 0.36
C ILE A 30 3.92 1.09 0.71
N ALA A 31 3.79 -0.11 0.15
CA ALA A 31 2.73 -1.03 0.50
C ALA A 31 3.12 -1.79 1.77
N VAL A 32 2.24 -1.80 2.76
CA VAL A 32 2.43 -2.42 4.07
C VAL A 32 1.25 -3.35 4.34
N THR A 33 1.57 -4.58 4.71
CA THR A 33 0.63 -5.59 5.21
C THR A 33 1.05 -5.99 6.62
N ALA A 34 0.23 -6.77 7.33
CA ALA A 34 0.57 -7.28 8.66
C ALA A 34 1.89 -8.08 8.73
N SER A 35 2.36 -8.67 7.62
CA SER A 35 3.54 -9.56 7.60
C SER A 35 4.70 -9.04 6.76
N SER A 36 4.51 -8.01 5.94
CA SER A 36 5.53 -7.57 4.99
C SER A 36 5.27 -6.16 4.47
N SER A 37 6.35 -5.49 4.05
CA SER A 37 6.30 -4.20 3.38
C SER A 37 7.19 -4.18 2.15
N LYS A 38 6.80 -3.40 1.13
CA LYS A 38 7.64 -3.18 -0.07
C LYS A 38 7.40 -1.80 -0.67
N THR A 39 8.47 -1.17 -1.13
CA THR A 39 8.45 0.13 -1.81
C THR A 39 8.40 -0.03 -3.33
N PHE A 40 7.58 0.80 -3.97
CA PHE A 40 7.34 0.82 -5.41
C PHE A 40 7.49 2.24 -5.96
N LYS A 41 7.79 2.34 -7.25
CA LYS A 41 7.82 3.60 -8.01
C LYS A 41 6.46 3.97 -8.61
N SER A 42 5.49 3.06 -8.60
CA SER A 42 4.15 3.26 -9.17
C SER A 42 3.06 2.83 -8.19
N MET A 43 1.95 3.56 -8.17
CA MET A 43 0.76 3.20 -7.39
C MET A 43 0.21 1.85 -7.83
N LYS A 44 0.15 1.61 -9.15
CA LYS A 44 -0.40 0.38 -9.73
C LYS A 44 0.33 -0.89 -9.26
N ASP A 45 1.66 -0.84 -9.11
CA ASP A 45 2.41 -2.01 -8.64
C ASP A 45 2.25 -2.21 -7.13
N ALA A 46 2.13 -1.13 -6.36
CA ALA A 46 1.78 -1.21 -4.94
C ALA A 46 0.38 -1.81 -4.74
N GLU A 47 -0.61 -1.42 -5.56
CA GLU A 47 -1.96 -1.99 -5.54
C GLU A 47 -1.97 -3.48 -5.90
N LYS A 48 -1.24 -3.89 -6.95
CA LYS A 48 -1.08 -5.31 -7.31
C LYS A 48 -0.46 -6.13 -6.18
N TYR A 49 0.51 -5.54 -5.46
CA TYR A 49 1.11 -6.19 -4.30
C TYR A 49 0.07 -6.40 -3.19
N MET A 50 -0.73 -5.39 -2.85
CA MET A 50 -1.81 -5.53 -1.86
C MET A 50 -2.82 -6.61 -2.28
N ALA A 51 -3.24 -6.60 -3.55
CA ALA A 51 -4.17 -7.58 -4.10
C ALA A 51 -3.63 -9.02 -4.02
N LYS A 52 -2.32 -9.24 -4.24
CA LYS A 52 -1.67 -10.56 -4.10
C LYS A 52 -1.86 -11.16 -2.70
N PHE A 53 -1.99 -10.33 -1.67
CA PHE A 53 -2.23 -10.75 -0.28
C PHE A 53 -3.71 -10.67 0.15
N ASN A 54 -4.63 -10.52 -0.81
CA ASN A 54 -6.07 -10.35 -0.59
C ASN A 54 -6.42 -9.13 0.27
N TYR A 55 -5.68 -8.04 0.13
CA TYR A 55 -6.04 -6.74 0.71
C TYR A 55 -6.83 -5.92 -0.32
N ALA A 56 -7.97 -5.37 0.11
CA ALA A 56 -8.82 -4.48 -0.66
C ALA A 56 -8.82 -3.07 -0.05
N LYS A 57 -8.99 -2.03 -0.88
CA LYS A 57 -9.15 -0.66 -0.40
C LYS A 57 -10.39 -0.58 0.49
N GLN A 58 -10.26 0.14 1.60
CA GLN A 58 -11.38 0.42 2.50
C GLN A 58 -12.15 1.66 2.06
#